data_AF-A0A378JV35-F1
#
_entry.id   AF-A0A378JV35-F1
#
_cell.length_a   1.000
_cell.length_b   1.000
_cell.length_c   1.000
_cell.angle_alpha   90.00
_cell.angle_beta   90.00
_cell.angle_gamma   90.00
#
_symmetry.space_group_name_H-M   'P 1'
#
loop_
_entity.id
_entity.type
_entity.pdbx_description
1 polymer ?
#
loop_
_entity_poly.entity_id
_entity_poly.type
_entity_poly.pdbx_seq_one_letter_code
_entity_poly.pdbx_strand_id
1 'polypeptide(L)'
;MNKKICLLFSAITLISINQNTNSAYLPCSMQPQKLKERSLELKKLADQDQEDRKASNIPPEEWSKISKRDAKRRKRVGEIFGEGCFHVGQDYDHAALIYQHGDTPDHFYQAFIWALKASELGVVDAKQFSALAIDRYLNSIGKKQLFGSQAMKFNGCFCMVPVEPTFPDATRQNYAGFSLIDKYNWIASLNENKNCSNTECDLNLLDSPQGTIPGFW
;
A
#
# COMPACT_ATOMS: atom_id res chain seq x y z
N MET A 1 31.26 75.42 -49.38
CA MET A 1 30.50 74.18 -49.67
C MET A 1 30.76 73.17 -48.57
N ASN A 2 29.87 73.04 -47.59
CA ASN A 2 29.96 72.00 -46.55
C ASN A 2 28.75 71.07 -46.69
N LYS A 3 28.97 69.83 -47.13
CA LYS A 3 27.95 68.77 -47.16
C LYS A 3 27.93 68.07 -45.79
N LYS A 4 26.84 68.22 -45.05
CA LYS A 4 26.54 67.40 -43.87
C LYS A 4 26.02 66.04 -44.34
N ILE A 5 26.67 64.96 -43.90
CA ILE A 5 26.24 63.58 -44.09
C ILE A 5 25.31 63.24 -42.91
N CYS A 6 24.03 62.96 -43.20
CA CYS A 6 23.10 62.37 -42.25
C CYS A 6 23.23 60.85 -42.29
N LEU A 7 23.75 60.26 -41.21
CA LEU A 7 23.71 58.81 -40.97
C LEU A 7 22.37 58.46 -40.31
N LEU A 8 21.50 57.78 -41.04
CA LEU A 8 20.27 57.17 -40.52
C LEU A 8 20.63 55.86 -39.80
N PHE A 9 20.54 55.84 -38.48
CA PHE A 9 20.57 54.62 -37.69
C PHE A 9 19.21 53.93 -37.78
N SER A 10 19.16 52.78 -38.48
CA SER A 10 17.98 51.91 -38.49
C SER A 10 18.01 51.06 -37.22
N ALA A 11 17.10 51.33 -36.28
CA ALA A 11 16.93 50.54 -35.07
C ALA A 11 16.19 49.24 -35.41
N ILE A 12 16.94 48.14 -35.52
CA ILE A 12 16.36 46.79 -35.63
C ILE A 12 15.81 46.43 -34.24
N THR A 13 14.51 46.52 -34.08
CA THR A 13 13.79 45.99 -32.92
C THR A 13 13.76 44.47 -33.04
N LEU A 14 14.59 43.79 -32.25
CA LEU A 14 14.48 42.35 -32.05
C LEU A 14 13.19 42.08 -31.29
N ILE A 15 12.15 41.68 -32.02
CA ILE A 15 10.93 41.13 -31.44
C ILE A 15 11.29 39.74 -30.89
N SER A 16 11.51 39.65 -29.59
CA SER A 16 11.63 38.37 -28.89
C SER A 16 10.27 37.65 -28.99
N ILE A 17 10.19 36.67 -29.88
CA ILE A 17 9.05 35.76 -29.94
C ILE A 17 9.13 34.91 -28.67
N ASN A 18 8.34 35.28 -27.65
CA ASN A 18 8.06 34.40 -26.53
C ASN A 18 7.29 33.21 -27.10
N GLN A 19 8.01 32.13 -27.40
CA GLN A 19 7.38 30.84 -27.62
C GLN A 19 6.80 30.43 -26.27
N ASN A 20 5.52 30.77 -26.06
CA ASN A 20 4.68 30.09 -25.09
C ASN A 20 4.57 28.65 -25.59
N THR A 21 5.54 27.83 -25.22
CA THR A 21 5.42 26.39 -25.37
C THR A 21 4.24 26.02 -24.49
N ASN A 22 3.13 25.64 -25.13
CA ASN A 22 2.18 24.74 -24.53
C ASN A 22 3.03 23.59 -23.97
N SER A 23 3.29 23.59 -22.67
CA SER A 23 3.99 22.51 -22.00
C SER A 23 3.08 21.31 -22.19
N ALA A 24 3.39 20.49 -23.19
CA ALA A 24 2.71 19.22 -23.37
C ALA A 24 2.81 18.51 -22.01
N TYR A 25 1.67 18.18 -21.41
CA TYR A 25 1.63 17.43 -20.16
C TYR A 25 2.36 16.11 -20.38
N LEU A 26 3.65 16.06 -20.03
CA LEU A 26 4.44 14.85 -20.16
C LEU A 26 3.94 13.87 -19.08
N PRO A 27 3.67 12.60 -19.43
CA PRO A 27 3.34 11.60 -18.41
C PRO A 27 4.52 11.43 -17.45
N CYS A 28 4.26 11.02 -16.21
CA CYS A 28 5.32 10.90 -15.21
C CYS A 28 6.42 9.91 -15.62
N SER A 29 6.07 8.88 -16.39
CA SER A 29 7.00 7.92 -17.00
C SER A 29 8.08 8.58 -17.89
N MET A 30 7.82 9.77 -18.43
CA MET A 30 8.76 10.53 -19.25
C MET A 30 9.50 11.63 -18.46
N GLN A 31 9.36 11.66 -17.14
CA GLN A 31 9.96 12.66 -16.27
C GLN A 31 10.86 11.98 -15.20
N PRO A 32 12.11 11.59 -15.54
CA PRO A 32 12.97 10.81 -14.64
C PRO A 32 13.20 11.45 -13.28
N GLN A 33 13.34 12.77 -13.25
CA GLN A 33 13.51 13.52 -12.00
C GLN A 33 12.25 13.46 -11.14
N LYS A 34 11.07 13.62 -11.75
CA LYS A 34 9.78 13.52 -11.05
C LYS A 34 9.54 12.10 -10.53
N LEU A 35 9.86 11.07 -11.30
CA LEU A 35 9.82 9.67 -10.83
C LEU A 35 10.66 9.49 -9.58
N LYS A 36 11.94 9.91 -9.63
CA LYS A 36 12.85 9.82 -8.49
C LYS A 36 12.32 10.55 -7.25
N GLU A 37 11.77 11.75 -7.43
CA GLU A 37 11.17 12.52 -6.34
C GLU A 37 9.96 11.82 -5.74
N ARG A 38 9.07 11.24 -6.57
CA ARG A 38 7.90 10.50 -6.11
C ARG A 38 8.28 9.20 -5.40
N SER A 39 9.27 8.45 -5.89
CA SER A 39 9.79 7.26 -5.20
C SER A 39 10.35 7.60 -3.82
N LEU A 40 11.12 8.69 -3.70
CA LEU A 40 11.64 9.16 -2.42
C LEU A 40 10.51 9.63 -1.48
N GLU A 41 9.48 10.27 -2.03
CA GLU A 41 8.31 10.69 -1.27
C GLU A 41 7.50 9.48 -0.75
N LEU A 42 7.24 8.48 -1.59
CA LEU A 42 6.56 7.23 -1.18
C LEU A 42 7.32 6.52 -0.07
N LYS A 43 8.64 6.38 -0.22
CA LYS A 43 9.50 5.83 0.84
C LYS A 43 9.35 6.62 2.15
N LYS A 44 9.42 7.95 2.09
CA LYS A 44 9.28 8.81 3.27
C LYS A 44 7.92 8.65 3.94
N LEU A 45 6.84 8.54 3.16
CA LEU A 45 5.50 8.31 3.70
C LEU A 45 5.42 6.97 4.43
N ALA A 46 5.95 5.90 3.83
CA ALA A 46 6.03 4.57 4.43
C ALA A 46 6.89 4.55 5.70
N ASP A 47 8.08 5.17 5.66
CA ASP A 47 8.94 5.31 6.85
C ASP A 47 8.17 5.98 7.99
N GLN A 48 7.51 7.11 7.72
CA GLN A 48 6.73 7.84 8.72
C GLN A 48 5.53 7.05 9.27
N ASP A 49 4.89 6.23 8.44
CA ASP A 49 3.81 5.34 8.87
C ASP A 49 4.30 4.26 9.86
N GLN A 50 5.48 3.71 9.60
CA GLN A 50 6.12 2.74 10.49
C GLN A 50 6.67 3.41 11.75
N GLU A 51 7.23 4.62 11.65
CA GLU A 51 7.69 5.40 12.82
C GLU A 51 6.55 5.59 13.84
N ASP A 52 5.35 5.91 13.36
CA ASP A 52 4.15 6.05 14.21
C ASP A 52 3.83 4.78 15.02
N ARG A 53 4.33 3.62 14.57
CA ARG A 53 4.02 2.29 15.08
C ARG A 53 5.20 1.61 15.79
N LYS A 54 6.34 2.29 15.95
CA LYS A 54 7.54 1.70 16.56
C LYS A 54 7.42 1.44 18.06
N ALA A 55 6.59 2.20 18.76
CA ALA A 55 6.43 2.03 20.20
C ALA A 55 5.69 0.72 20.49
N SER A 56 6.25 -0.13 21.36
CA SER A 56 5.66 -1.43 21.72
C SER A 56 4.29 -1.32 22.39
N ASN A 57 3.97 -0.15 22.97
CA ASN A 57 2.68 0.11 23.58
C ASN A 57 2.20 1.53 23.21
N ILE A 58 1.29 1.62 22.25
CA ILE A 58 0.70 2.87 21.79
C ILE A 58 -0.60 3.09 22.56
N PRO A 59 -0.74 4.19 23.31
CA PRO A 59 -1.97 4.48 24.06
C PRO A 59 -3.20 4.54 23.15
N PRO A 60 -4.38 4.07 23.61
CA PRO A 60 -5.63 4.12 22.84
C PRO A 60 -5.93 5.48 22.19
N GLU A 61 -5.66 6.58 22.89
CA GLU A 61 -5.88 7.94 22.42
C GLU A 61 -4.94 8.36 21.28
N GLU A 62 -3.74 7.78 21.18
CA GLU A 62 -2.79 8.11 20.11
C GLU A 62 -3.19 7.45 18.78
N TRP A 63 -3.91 6.32 18.82
CA TRP A 63 -4.44 5.67 17.61
C TRP A 63 -5.36 6.57 16.77
N SER A 64 -6.11 7.46 17.43
CA SER A 64 -6.92 8.47 16.71
C SER A 64 -6.04 9.44 15.93
N LYS A 65 -4.88 9.83 16.48
CA LYS A 65 -3.94 10.73 15.80
C LYS A 65 -3.20 10.01 14.68
N ILE A 66 -2.77 8.77 14.91
CA ILE A 66 -2.16 7.90 13.88
C ILE A 66 -3.13 7.74 12.71
N SER A 67 -4.38 7.38 12.97
CA SER A 67 -5.40 7.20 11.92
C SER A 67 -5.59 8.45 11.06
N LYS A 68 -5.55 9.65 11.67
CA LYS A 68 -5.61 10.92 10.93
C LYS A 68 -4.37 11.15 10.06
N ARG A 69 -3.19 10.70 10.49
CA ARG A 69 -1.96 10.76 9.69
C ARG A 69 -2.01 9.75 8.56
N ASP A 70 -2.49 8.53 8.81
CA ASP A 70 -2.65 7.49 7.79
C ASP A 70 -3.61 7.92 6.69
N ALA A 71 -4.74 8.55 7.03
CA ALA A 71 -5.68 9.09 6.04
C ALA A 71 -5.02 10.13 5.13
N LYS A 72 -4.17 11.01 5.69
CA LYS A 72 -3.40 11.99 4.90
C LYS A 72 -2.38 11.31 3.99
N ARG A 73 -1.68 10.28 4.49
CA ARG A 73 -0.71 9.50 3.70
C ARG A 73 -1.40 8.76 2.56
N ARG A 74 -2.51 8.06 2.83
CA ARG A 74 -3.32 7.38 1.80
C ARG A 74 -3.76 8.34 0.71
N LYS A 75 -4.30 9.51 1.09
CA LYS A 75 -4.65 10.56 0.13
C LYS A 75 -3.45 10.93 -0.74
N ARG A 76 -2.29 11.19 -0.14
CA ARG A 76 -1.10 11.59 -0.90
C ARG A 76 -0.59 10.47 -1.82
N VAL A 77 -0.58 9.22 -1.36
CA VAL A 77 -0.24 8.05 -2.18
C VAL A 77 -1.19 7.93 -3.38
N GLY A 78 -2.49 8.13 -3.17
CA GLY A 78 -3.48 8.16 -4.25
C GLY A 78 -3.25 9.28 -5.27
N GLU A 79 -2.84 10.46 -4.83
CA GLU A 79 -2.44 11.56 -5.73
C GLU A 79 -1.21 11.17 -6.56
N ILE A 80 -0.16 10.59 -5.95
CA ILE A 80 1.05 10.14 -6.65
C ILE A 80 0.71 9.04 -7.68
N PHE A 81 -0.19 8.12 -7.32
CA PHE A 81 -0.71 7.11 -8.23
C PHE A 81 -1.46 7.75 -9.41
N GLY A 82 -2.32 8.74 -9.14
CA GLY A 82 -3.04 9.50 -10.17
C GLY A 82 -2.13 10.33 -11.09
N GLU A 83 -0.94 10.73 -10.61
CA GLU A 83 0.11 11.33 -11.45
C GLU A 83 0.75 10.32 -12.42
N GLY A 84 0.52 9.01 -12.25
CA GLY A 84 1.12 7.92 -13.03
C GLY A 84 2.58 7.67 -12.67
N CYS A 85 2.99 7.97 -11.42
CA CYS A 85 4.40 8.01 -11.03
C CYS A 85 4.93 6.76 -10.31
N PHE A 86 4.17 5.67 -10.23
CA PHE A 86 4.70 4.40 -9.72
C PHE A 86 5.52 3.73 -10.82
N HIS A 87 6.80 3.45 -10.54
CA HIS A 87 7.73 2.97 -11.57
C HIS A 87 8.45 1.68 -11.18
N VAL A 88 9.04 1.63 -9.99
CA VAL A 88 9.81 0.46 -9.51
C VAL A 88 9.01 -0.32 -8.46
N GLY A 89 9.39 -1.57 -8.21
CA GLY A 89 8.70 -2.44 -7.25
C GLY A 89 8.53 -1.80 -5.86
N GLN A 90 9.53 -1.06 -5.40
CA GLN A 90 9.50 -0.36 -4.11
C GLN A 90 8.41 0.72 -4.04
N ASP A 91 8.04 1.36 -5.16
CA ASP A 91 6.96 2.35 -5.15
C ASP A 91 5.62 1.70 -4.80
N TYR A 92 5.35 0.55 -5.42
CA TYR A 92 4.17 -0.25 -5.16
C TYR A 92 4.17 -0.84 -3.75
N ASP A 93 5.33 -1.31 -3.26
CA ASP A 93 5.49 -1.88 -1.92
C ASP A 93 5.20 -0.83 -0.82
N HIS A 94 5.83 0.34 -0.90
CA HIS A 94 5.55 1.45 0.02
C HIS A 94 4.09 1.91 -0.04
N ALA A 95 3.49 1.96 -1.22
CA ALA A 95 2.09 2.32 -1.39
C ALA A 95 1.15 1.26 -0.77
N ALA A 96 1.44 -0.03 -0.98
CA ALA A 96 0.70 -1.14 -0.40
C ALA A 96 0.71 -1.10 1.13
N LEU A 97 1.88 -0.84 1.73
CA LEU A 97 2.01 -0.69 3.19
C LEU A 97 1.09 0.41 3.74
N ILE A 98 1.07 1.58 3.10
CA ILE A 98 0.21 2.70 3.51
C ILE A 98 -1.29 2.35 3.39
N TYR A 99 -1.67 1.67 2.32
CA TYR A 99 -3.07 1.29 2.08
C TYR A 99 -3.53 0.11 2.94
N GLN A 100 -2.60 -0.75 3.38
CA GLN A 100 -2.88 -1.83 4.31
C GLN A 100 -3.32 -1.34 5.70
N HIS A 101 -2.96 -0.12 6.08
CA HIS A 101 -3.48 0.60 7.24
C HIS A 101 -4.74 1.43 6.92
N GLY A 102 -5.43 1.08 5.84
CA GLY A 102 -6.74 1.59 5.49
C GLY A 102 -7.84 1.16 6.45
N ASP A 103 -9.02 1.71 6.21
CA ASP A 103 -10.25 1.55 7.00
C ASP A 103 -11.45 1.11 6.14
N THR A 104 -11.24 0.77 4.87
CA THR A 104 -12.29 0.32 3.95
C THR A 104 -11.83 -0.91 3.16
N PRO A 105 -12.76 -1.74 2.66
CA PRO A 105 -12.43 -2.87 1.80
C PRO A 105 -11.56 -2.47 0.60
N ASP A 106 -11.89 -1.35 -0.06
CA ASP A 106 -11.17 -0.87 -1.24
C ASP A 106 -9.69 -0.58 -0.94
N HIS A 107 -9.38 -0.05 0.24
CA HIS A 107 -7.99 0.19 0.64
C HIS A 107 -7.21 -1.13 0.74
N PHE A 108 -7.79 -2.15 1.38
CA PHE A 108 -7.14 -3.45 1.53
C PHE A 108 -6.98 -4.17 0.19
N TYR A 109 -8.00 -4.12 -0.67
CA TYR A 109 -7.91 -4.70 -2.00
C TYR A 109 -6.85 -3.99 -2.86
N GLN A 110 -6.80 -2.67 -2.82
CA GLN A 110 -5.77 -1.91 -3.53
C GLN A 110 -4.36 -2.21 -3.01
N ALA A 111 -4.18 -2.38 -1.69
CA ALA A 111 -2.93 -2.83 -1.10
C ALA A 111 -2.52 -4.22 -1.61
N PHE A 112 -3.47 -5.15 -1.73
CA PHE A 112 -3.24 -6.48 -2.30
C PHE A 112 -2.74 -6.39 -3.75
N ILE A 113 -3.41 -5.61 -4.60
CA ILE A 113 -3.02 -5.43 -6.02
C ILE A 113 -1.62 -4.82 -6.14
N TRP A 114 -1.29 -3.79 -5.36
CA TRP A 114 0.04 -3.20 -5.39
C TRP A 114 1.12 -4.11 -4.82
N ALA A 115 0.82 -4.89 -3.77
CA ALA A 115 1.76 -5.88 -3.24
C ALA A 115 2.06 -7.00 -4.26
N LEU A 116 1.05 -7.48 -5.00
CA LEU A 116 1.27 -8.39 -6.13
C LEU A 116 2.18 -7.75 -7.18
N LYS A 117 1.92 -6.48 -7.53
CA LYS A 117 2.75 -5.78 -8.52
C LYS A 117 4.20 -5.59 -8.06
N ALA A 118 4.40 -5.26 -6.78
CA ALA A 118 5.73 -5.17 -6.18
C ALA A 118 6.47 -6.51 -6.24
N SER A 119 5.76 -7.62 -5.98
CA SER A 119 6.32 -8.96 -6.10
C SER A 119 6.71 -9.32 -7.53
N GLU A 120 5.87 -9.01 -8.52
CA GLU A 120 6.20 -9.19 -9.95
C GLU A 120 7.46 -8.41 -10.36
N LEU A 121 7.69 -7.26 -9.73
CA LEU A 121 8.85 -6.40 -9.95
C LEU A 121 10.07 -6.79 -9.09
N GLY A 122 10.02 -7.93 -8.39
CA GLY A 122 11.16 -8.52 -7.69
C GLY A 122 11.33 -8.10 -6.22
N VAL A 123 10.34 -7.43 -5.61
CA VAL A 123 10.37 -7.19 -4.16
C VAL A 123 10.07 -8.49 -3.43
N VAL A 124 11.06 -9.03 -2.73
CA VAL A 124 11.05 -10.38 -2.14
C VAL A 124 9.89 -10.55 -1.14
N ASP A 125 9.71 -9.61 -0.24
CA ASP A 125 8.75 -9.72 0.87
C ASP A 125 7.32 -9.29 0.49
N ALA A 126 7.13 -8.72 -0.70
CA ALA A 126 5.83 -8.20 -1.14
C ALA A 126 4.74 -9.27 -1.26
N LYS A 127 5.12 -10.55 -1.46
CA LYS A 127 4.15 -11.67 -1.40
C LYS A 127 3.48 -11.78 -0.03
N GLN A 128 4.22 -11.57 1.05
CA GLN A 128 3.69 -11.64 2.41
C GLN A 128 2.70 -10.51 2.66
N PHE A 129 3.01 -9.30 2.17
CA PHE A 129 2.07 -8.18 2.24
C PHE A 129 0.79 -8.43 1.44
N SER A 130 0.90 -9.07 0.28
CA SER A 130 -0.29 -9.45 -0.51
C SER A 130 -1.20 -10.40 0.28
N ALA A 131 -0.63 -11.41 0.97
CA ALA A 131 -1.37 -12.32 1.83
C ALA A 131 -2.06 -11.60 3.00
N LEU A 132 -1.35 -10.69 3.67
CA LEU A 132 -1.90 -9.90 4.77
C LEU A 132 -3.02 -8.96 4.29
N ALA A 133 -2.88 -8.37 3.09
CA ALA A 133 -3.83 -7.41 2.54
C ALA A 133 -5.13 -8.09 2.07
N ILE A 134 -5.03 -9.24 1.40
CA ILE A 134 -6.21 -9.95 0.91
C ILE A 134 -7.05 -10.54 2.03
N ASP A 135 -6.43 -11.01 3.11
CA ASP A 135 -7.16 -11.47 4.29
C ASP A 135 -7.91 -10.32 4.98
N ARG A 136 -7.30 -9.12 5.07
CA ARG A 136 -7.99 -7.92 5.57
C ARG A 136 -9.18 -7.56 4.69
N TYR A 137 -9.02 -7.61 3.37
CA TYR A 137 -10.11 -7.38 2.43
C TYR A 137 -11.26 -8.37 2.66
N LEU A 138 -11.00 -9.68 2.66
CA LEU A 138 -12.00 -10.72 2.85
C LEU A 138 -12.76 -10.56 4.18
N ASN A 139 -12.02 -10.37 5.27
CA ASN A 139 -12.62 -10.15 6.57
C ASN A 139 -13.51 -8.90 6.59
N SER A 140 -13.06 -7.81 5.94
CA SER A 140 -13.82 -6.55 5.87
C SER A 140 -15.14 -6.66 5.09
N ILE A 141 -15.27 -7.67 4.21
CA ILE A 141 -16.49 -7.95 3.45
C ILE A 141 -17.25 -9.18 3.99
N GLY A 142 -16.95 -9.61 5.21
CA GLY A 142 -17.66 -10.70 5.89
C GLY A 142 -17.34 -12.09 5.36
N LYS A 143 -16.16 -12.28 4.76
CA LYS A 143 -15.68 -13.56 4.24
C LYS A 143 -14.53 -14.12 5.05
N LYS A 144 -14.45 -15.45 5.09
CA LYS A 144 -13.32 -16.18 5.67
C LYS A 144 -12.03 -15.75 4.98
N GLN A 145 -10.98 -15.52 5.76
CA GLN A 145 -9.68 -15.19 5.22
C GLN A 145 -9.07 -16.38 4.50
N LEU A 146 -8.15 -16.11 3.57
CA LEU A 146 -7.39 -17.17 2.95
C LEU A 146 -6.27 -17.52 3.90
N PHE A 147 -5.21 -16.72 4.05
CA PHE A 147 -3.94 -17.12 4.63
C PHE A 147 -3.96 -17.45 6.13
N GLY A 148 -4.87 -16.85 6.91
CA GLY A 148 -4.85 -16.98 8.36
C GLY A 148 -4.02 -15.90 9.04
N SER A 149 -3.76 -14.78 8.35
CA SER A 149 -2.92 -13.69 8.84
C SER A 149 -3.59 -12.80 9.89
N GLN A 150 -4.93 -12.78 9.95
CA GLN A 150 -5.71 -11.95 10.85
C GLN A 150 -6.14 -12.72 12.10
N ALA A 151 -5.92 -12.10 13.25
CA ALA A 151 -6.39 -12.55 14.55
C ALA A 151 -7.09 -11.40 15.26
N MET A 152 -8.00 -11.75 16.17
CA MET A 152 -8.66 -10.79 17.04
C MET A 152 -8.38 -11.14 18.49
N LYS A 153 -8.52 -10.11 19.34
CA LYS A 153 -8.52 -10.29 20.79
C LYS A 153 -9.94 -10.06 21.31
N PHE A 154 -10.51 -11.08 21.93
CA PHE A 154 -11.83 -11.03 22.56
C PHE A 154 -11.72 -11.48 24.02
N ASN A 155 -12.19 -10.66 24.96
CA ASN A 155 -12.12 -10.95 26.40
C ASN A 155 -10.74 -11.40 26.91
N GLY A 156 -9.65 -10.84 26.36
CA GLY A 156 -8.28 -11.17 26.76
C GLY A 156 -7.65 -12.37 26.01
N CYS A 157 -8.47 -13.18 25.33
CA CYS A 157 -8.05 -14.29 24.50
C CYS A 157 -7.87 -13.87 23.05
N PHE A 158 -6.82 -14.37 22.40
CA PHE A 158 -6.66 -14.29 20.97
C PHE A 158 -7.37 -15.46 20.28
N CYS A 159 -7.98 -15.19 19.14
CA CYS A 159 -8.53 -16.20 18.25
C CYS A 159 -8.19 -15.83 16.80
N MET A 160 -8.02 -16.82 15.94
CA MET A 160 -7.83 -16.57 14.51
C MET A 160 -9.16 -16.17 13.88
N VAL A 161 -9.21 -15.17 13.01
CA VAL A 161 -10.45 -14.93 12.25
C VAL A 161 -10.73 -16.17 11.37
N PRO A 162 -12.00 -16.62 11.18
CA PRO A 162 -12.27 -17.86 10.45
C PRO A 162 -11.57 -17.97 9.09
N VAL A 163 -10.98 -19.14 8.82
CA VAL A 163 -10.13 -19.38 7.65
C VAL A 163 -10.84 -20.30 6.67
N GLU A 164 -10.66 -20.06 5.36
CA GLU A 164 -11.12 -20.96 4.32
C GLU A 164 -10.31 -22.28 4.37
N PRO A 165 -10.91 -23.42 4.74
CA PRO A 165 -10.18 -24.68 4.88
C PRO A 165 -9.75 -25.29 3.55
N THR A 166 -10.41 -24.93 2.44
CA THR A 166 -10.07 -25.48 1.12
C THR A 166 -8.88 -24.77 0.44
N PHE A 167 -8.41 -23.65 0.98
CA PHE A 167 -7.25 -22.95 0.44
C PHE A 167 -5.94 -23.70 0.78
N PRO A 168 -5.12 -24.10 -0.22
CA PRO A 168 -3.99 -25.00 0.02
C PRO A 168 -2.85 -24.41 0.86
N ASP A 169 -2.33 -25.21 1.81
CA ASP A 169 -1.15 -24.84 2.61
C ASP A 169 0.11 -24.59 1.76
N ALA A 170 0.26 -25.27 0.61
CA ALA A 170 1.36 -24.99 -0.33
C ALA A 170 1.32 -23.54 -0.82
N THR A 171 0.12 -23.00 -1.09
CA THR A 171 -0.06 -21.60 -1.47
C THR A 171 0.22 -20.68 -0.27
N ARG A 172 -0.18 -21.08 0.95
CA ARG A 172 0.15 -20.31 2.16
C ARG A 172 1.65 -20.17 2.38
N GLN A 173 2.38 -21.28 2.26
CA GLN A 173 3.82 -21.29 2.42
C GLN A 173 4.51 -20.44 1.35
N ASN A 174 4.09 -20.55 0.07
CA ASN A 174 4.68 -19.79 -1.02
C ASN A 174 4.49 -18.27 -0.90
N TYR A 175 3.35 -17.82 -0.38
CA TYR A 175 3.06 -16.38 -0.26
C TYR A 175 3.42 -15.79 1.10
N ALA A 176 3.07 -16.50 2.18
CA ALA A 176 3.11 -15.98 3.53
C ALA A 176 4.21 -16.62 4.40
N GLY A 177 4.84 -17.71 3.93
CA GLY A 177 5.91 -18.39 4.66
C GLY A 177 5.45 -19.25 5.83
N PHE A 178 4.14 -19.50 5.96
CA PHE A 178 3.56 -20.32 7.02
C PHE A 178 2.41 -21.18 6.47
N SER A 179 2.16 -22.31 7.12
CA SER A 179 0.96 -23.14 6.91
C SER A 179 -0.17 -22.72 7.86
N LEU A 180 -1.36 -23.32 7.70
CA LEU A 180 -2.46 -23.08 8.62
C LEU A 180 -2.14 -23.57 10.05
N ILE A 181 -1.45 -24.71 10.18
CA ILE A 181 -1.05 -25.23 11.50
C ILE A 181 -0.07 -24.31 12.22
N ASP A 182 0.85 -23.65 11.49
CA ASP A 182 1.76 -22.65 12.07
C ASP A 182 0.99 -21.46 12.65
N LYS A 183 -0.14 -21.06 12.03
CA LYS A 183 -0.97 -19.96 12.54
C LYS A 183 -1.79 -20.36 13.76
N TYR A 184 -2.29 -21.59 13.84
CA TYR A 184 -2.87 -22.11 15.07
C TYR A 184 -1.85 -22.17 16.22
N ASN A 185 -0.61 -22.59 15.94
CA ASN A 185 0.48 -22.57 16.93
C ASN A 185 0.81 -21.14 17.39
N TRP A 186 0.78 -20.17 16.48
CA TRP A 186 0.94 -18.76 16.83
C TRP A 186 -0.20 -18.22 17.70
N ILE A 187 -1.46 -18.59 17.42
CA ILE A 187 -2.58 -18.23 18.33
C ILE A 187 -2.36 -18.84 19.72
N ALA A 188 -1.93 -20.10 19.79
CA ALA A 188 -1.65 -20.76 21.05
C ALA A 188 -0.55 -20.05 21.84
N SER A 189 0.51 -19.57 21.19
CA SER A 189 1.57 -18.81 21.86
C SER A 189 1.10 -17.43 22.36
N LEU A 190 0.21 -16.74 21.63
CA LEU A 190 -0.41 -15.50 22.10
C LEU A 190 -1.33 -15.69 23.34
N ASN A 191 -1.78 -16.92 23.56
CA ASN A 191 -2.66 -17.32 24.66
C ASN A 191 -1.93 -18.11 25.75
N GLU A 192 -0.60 -18.21 25.68
CA GLU A 192 0.18 -18.91 26.69
C GLU A 192 -0.17 -18.39 28.10
N ASN A 193 -0.32 -19.32 29.05
CA ASN A 193 -0.74 -19.05 30.43
C ASN A 193 -2.15 -18.45 30.60
N LYS A 194 -3.02 -18.54 29.57
CA LYS A 194 -4.43 -18.14 29.65
C LYS A 194 -5.35 -19.34 29.45
N ASN A 195 -6.55 -19.27 30.01
CA ASN A 195 -7.60 -20.27 29.78
C ASN A 195 -8.40 -19.91 28.50
N CYS A 196 -7.82 -20.15 27.32
CA CYS A 196 -8.39 -19.82 26.02
C CYS A 196 -8.45 -21.07 25.12
N SER A 197 -9.42 -21.13 24.18
CA SER A 197 -9.63 -22.29 23.31
C SER A 197 -8.59 -22.46 22.20
N ASN A 198 -7.77 -21.43 21.91
CA ASN A 198 -6.79 -21.41 20.81
C ASN A 198 -7.38 -21.74 19.42
N THR A 199 -8.67 -21.48 19.23
CA THR A 199 -9.43 -21.76 18.00
C THR A 199 -9.64 -20.52 17.14
N GLU A 200 -10.36 -20.70 16.03
CA GLU A 200 -10.98 -19.60 15.31
C GLU A 200 -12.00 -18.87 16.19
N CYS A 201 -12.22 -17.60 15.88
CA CYS A 201 -13.21 -16.75 16.53
C CYS A 201 -14.63 -17.20 16.16
N ASP A 202 -15.57 -17.09 17.10
CA ASP A 202 -17.00 -17.33 16.85
C ASP A 202 -17.59 -16.16 16.03
N LEU A 203 -17.30 -16.18 14.73
CA LEU A 203 -17.78 -15.23 13.74
C LEU A 203 -18.49 -15.99 12.62
N ASN A 204 -19.69 -15.53 12.27
CA ASN A 204 -20.43 -16.07 11.14
C ASN A 204 -19.96 -15.42 9.82
N LEU A 205 -18.81 -15.86 9.30
CA LEU A 205 -18.26 -15.40 8.02
C LEU A 205 -18.62 -16.36 6.88
N LEU A 206 -18.87 -15.79 5.70
CA LEU A 206 -19.13 -16.54 4.48
C LEU A 206 -17.85 -17.23 3.99
N ASP A 207 -17.99 -18.41 3.38
CA ASP A 207 -16.88 -19.08 2.72
C ASP A 207 -16.27 -18.20 1.62
N SER A 208 -14.99 -18.43 1.39
CA SER A 208 -14.26 -17.88 0.26
C SER A 208 -13.90 -19.08 -0.58
N PRO A 209 -14.72 -19.57 -1.53
CA PRO A 209 -14.34 -20.66 -2.45
C PRO A 209 -13.50 -20.16 -3.64
N GLN A 210 -12.96 -21.08 -4.44
CA GLN A 210 -12.12 -20.74 -5.61
C GLN A 210 -12.83 -19.76 -6.54
N GLY A 211 -12.10 -18.74 -6.98
CA GLY A 211 -12.64 -17.64 -7.77
C GLY A 211 -13.23 -16.49 -6.97
N THR A 212 -13.26 -16.56 -5.62
CA THR A 212 -13.66 -15.41 -4.78
C THR A 212 -12.78 -14.18 -5.05
N ILE A 213 -11.48 -14.38 -5.25
CA ILE A 213 -10.57 -13.35 -5.72
C ILE A 213 -10.23 -13.67 -7.19
N PRO A 214 -10.67 -12.84 -8.16
CA PRO A 214 -10.40 -13.12 -9.57
C PRO A 214 -8.91 -13.21 -9.87
N GLY A 215 -8.50 -14.27 -10.55
CA GLY A 215 -7.09 -14.51 -10.91
C GLY A 215 -6.17 -14.84 -9.74
N PHE A 216 -6.72 -15.08 -8.55
CA PHE A 216 -5.95 -15.44 -7.35
C PHE A 216 -6.67 -16.55 -6.58
N TRP A 217 -6.00 -17.71 -6.53
CA TRP A 217 -6.45 -19.05 -6.14
C TRP A 217 -6.39 -20.04 -7.30
#